data_AF-Q0ICE8-F1
#
_entry.id   AF-Q0ICE8-F1
#
_cell.length_a   1.000
_cell.length_b   1.000
_cell.length_c   1.000
_cell.angle_alpha   90.00
_cell.angle_beta   90.00
_cell.angle_gamma   90.00
#
_symmetry.space_group_name_H-M   'P 1'
#
loop_
_entity.id
_entity.type
_entity.pdbx_description
1 polymer ?
#
loop_
_entity_poly.entity_id
_entity_poly.type
_entity_poly.pdbx_seq_one_letter_code
_entity_poly.pdbx_strand_id
1 'polypeptide(L)'
;MLGLVLSAGASALLINQLYAKRLSSSESYQQISEAAALNGFNRILALLNNPDKDQYRGFLFTIDNQENTSAANNGLTWLNLQDNPELNLEEICTDTSIGMPDHPIASRSWPTNEIPFHTSDRKLFREDSQGKIQAFYRMRGYSSPSKTGVGEGVFEVEGVVKRINNSGEEQMLARTLLTRSLYVNGSVSNENDWGVLTAQYLDLGPAQIVGPGSILHLVQTNQPYLRTDGCSSDTLLTEARGQTDNDNQLGLRIWPVLNRTLPPSNLYAIRPKIDEHIWSFDDTKNQCGPRRNRSSICIRDKTDSRRRAPMDVIREGNSVRIPATAICPGHSGDCHIYVEHINLQKNSRLLIENDSRPVVLHMELPQGASPSPSGMSGGIQLGNNAQICGVNTGSDDSCNNRPERLVITASSGDSPQNCQPSQQQLKIQGVSLPSAMVSLPRGSVHLTGDTQLRGMIWSHAFCANGHQLKLTTTDIGSNQHLSMQAGELWEWKNSGFTGIGRTINRGILGTGIDTFRQW
;
A
#
# COMPACT_ATOMS: atom_id res chain seq x y z
N MET A 1 -62.89 52.88 29.19
CA MET A 1 -62.18 51.58 29.07
C MET A 1 -62.25 51.01 27.64
N LEU A 2 -61.90 51.76 26.59
CA LEU A 2 -61.71 51.21 25.23
C LEU A 2 -60.30 51.46 24.66
N GLY A 3 -59.52 52.39 25.23
CA GLY A 3 -58.17 52.71 24.77
C GLY A 3 -57.05 51.77 25.26
N LEU A 4 -57.28 50.99 26.32
CA LEU A 4 -56.28 50.07 26.91
C LEU A 4 -56.27 48.66 26.28
N VAL A 5 -57.35 48.26 25.60
CA VAL A 5 -57.46 46.92 24.97
C VAL A 5 -56.82 46.92 23.56
N LEU A 6 -56.88 48.06 22.85
CA LEU A 6 -56.26 48.23 21.53
C LEU A 6 -54.73 48.31 21.59
N SER A 7 -54.14 48.88 22.65
CA SER A 7 -52.69 48.92 22.82
C SER A 7 -52.10 47.57 23.24
N ALA A 8 -52.81 46.79 24.08
CA ALA A 8 -52.38 45.44 24.47
C ALA A 8 -52.49 44.41 23.33
N GLY A 9 -53.56 44.46 22.52
CA GLY A 9 -53.75 43.57 21.37
C GLY A 9 -52.78 43.83 20.22
N ALA A 10 -52.46 45.10 19.94
CA ALA A 10 -51.43 45.46 18.96
C ALA A 10 -50.02 45.08 19.43
N SER A 11 -49.75 45.16 20.74
CA SER A 11 -48.48 44.74 21.32
C SER A 11 -48.27 43.23 21.21
N ALA A 12 -49.28 42.41 21.50
CA ALA A 12 -49.19 40.95 21.38
C ALA A 12 -48.99 40.48 19.92
N LEU A 13 -49.66 41.11 18.96
CA LEU A 13 -49.48 40.82 17.53
C LEU A 13 -48.11 41.28 17.01
N LEU A 14 -47.64 42.46 17.40
CA LEU A 14 -46.29 42.94 17.06
C LEU A 14 -45.21 42.07 17.70
N ILE A 15 -45.40 41.66 18.94
CA ILE A 15 -44.51 40.72 19.63
C ILE A 15 -44.48 39.38 18.87
N ASN A 16 -45.62 38.81 18.49
CA ASN A 16 -45.68 37.58 17.71
C ASN A 16 -45.06 37.73 16.31
N GLN A 17 -45.26 38.86 15.63
CA GLN A 17 -44.61 39.14 14.34
C GLN A 17 -43.10 39.35 14.48
N LEU A 18 -42.65 39.99 15.57
CA LEU A 18 -41.22 40.15 15.89
C LEU A 18 -40.59 38.80 16.27
N TYR A 19 -41.29 37.96 17.04
CA TYR A 19 -40.87 36.60 17.35
C TYR A 19 -40.83 35.72 16.10
N ALA A 20 -41.83 35.79 15.21
CA ALA A 20 -41.83 35.04 13.96
C ALA A 20 -40.73 35.50 13.00
N LYS A 21 -40.50 36.82 12.88
CA LYS A 21 -39.36 37.37 12.13
C LYS A 21 -38.02 36.97 12.74
N ARG A 22 -37.93 36.95 14.07
CA ARG A 22 -36.74 36.52 14.81
C ARG A 22 -36.49 35.03 14.63
N LEU A 23 -37.52 34.18 14.70
CA LEU A 23 -37.46 32.74 14.41
C LEU A 23 -37.00 32.51 12.96
N SER A 24 -37.64 33.14 11.99
CA SER A 24 -37.27 33.02 10.58
C SER A 24 -35.83 33.50 10.31
N SER A 25 -35.39 34.58 10.96
CA SER A 25 -33.99 35.02 10.85
C SER A 25 -33.02 34.05 11.55
N SER A 26 -33.41 33.47 12.68
CA SER A 26 -32.60 32.50 13.43
C SER A 26 -32.43 31.20 12.64
N GLU A 27 -33.51 30.68 12.05
CA GLU A 27 -33.48 29.51 11.15
C GLU A 27 -32.62 29.79 9.91
N SER A 28 -32.72 31.00 9.35
CA SER A 28 -31.86 31.41 8.23
C SER A 28 -30.38 31.45 8.61
N TYR A 29 -30.01 32.00 9.78
CA TYR A 29 -28.63 31.97 10.26
C TYR A 29 -28.16 30.54 10.57
N GLN A 30 -29.06 29.69 11.06
CA GLN A 30 -28.76 28.28 11.29
C GLN A 30 -28.42 27.57 9.98
N GLN A 31 -29.23 27.73 8.95
CA GLN A 31 -28.98 27.18 7.61
C GLN A 31 -27.66 27.72 7.01
N ILE A 32 -27.35 29.00 7.22
CA ILE A 32 -26.06 29.58 6.78
C ILE A 32 -24.89 28.93 7.55
N SER A 33 -25.04 28.69 8.85
CA SER A 33 -24.00 28.02 9.65
C SER A 33 -23.79 26.55 9.24
N GLU A 34 -24.87 25.82 8.92
CA GLU A 34 -24.81 24.46 8.35
C GLU A 34 -24.09 24.45 7.00
N ALA A 35 -24.45 25.38 6.11
CA ALA A 35 -23.80 25.53 4.82
C ALA A 35 -22.31 25.89 4.98
N ALA A 36 -21.96 26.75 5.93
CA ALA A 36 -20.57 27.10 6.22
C ALA A 36 -19.78 25.89 6.73
N ALA A 37 -20.35 25.07 7.61
CA ALA A 37 -19.73 23.85 8.10
C ALA A 37 -19.49 22.85 6.96
N LEU A 38 -20.50 22.59 6.12
CA LEU A 38 -20.41 21.65 5.00
C LEU A 38 -19.39 22.10 3.94
N ASN A 39 -19.43 23.38 3.55
CA ASN A 39 -18.46 23.87 2.58
C ASN A 39 -17.04 23.97 3.18
N GLY A 40 -16.92 24.30 4.46
CA GLY A 40 -15.66 24.27 5.19
C GLY A 40 -15.04 22.88 5.18
N PHE A 41 -15.84 21.86 5.48
CA PHE A 41 -15.44 20.45 5.36
C PHE A 41 -14.96 20.12 3.95
N ASN A 42 -15.72 20.48 2.91
CA ASN A 42 -15.33 20.21 1.52
C ASN A 42 -14.01 20.90 1.13
N ARG A 43 -13.75 22.12 1.62
CA ARG A 43 -12.48 22.82 1.40
C ARG A 43 -11.31 22.13 2.09
N ILE A 44 -11.49 21.71 3.34
CA ILE A 44 -10.48 20.95 4.08
C ILE A 44 -10.19 19.64 3.34
N LEU A 45 -11.22 18.88 2.99
CA LEU A 45 -11.10 17.61 2.29
C LEU A 45 -10.40 17.76 0.94
N ALA A 46 -10.73 18.78 0.15
CA ALA A 46 -10.10 19.04 -1.15
C ALA A 46 -8.60 19.32 -1.02
N LEU A 47 -8.18 20.06 0.01
CA LEU A 47 -6.76 20.33 0.27
C LEU A 47 -6.01 19.07 0.74
N LEU A 48 -6.61 18.27 1.62
CA LEU A 48 -6.01 17.02 2.09
C LEU A 48 -5.89 15.97 0.99
N ASN A 49 -6.86 15.93 0.08
CA ASN A 49 -6.90 15.00 -1.06
C ASN A 49 -6.06 15.45 -2.27
N ASN A 50 -5.28 16.53 -2.15
CA ASN A 50 -4.47 17.02 -3.27
C ASN A 50 -3.48 15.93 -3.72
N PRO A 51 -3.55 15.48 -4.99
CA PRO A 51 -2.67 14.43 -5.50
C PRO A 51 -1.27 14.91 -5.86
N ASP A 52 -1.05 16.23 -5.96
CA ASP A 52 0.24 16.79 -6.37
C ASP A 52 1.29 16.53 -5.29
N LYS A 53 2.44 15.95 -5.68
CA LYS A 53 3.49 15.53 -4.73
C LYS A 53 4.00 16.67 -3.86
N ASP A 54 4.17 17.86 -4.46
CA ASP A 54 4.64 19.07 -3.77
C ASP A 54 3.53 19.75 -2.96
N GLN A 55 2.28 19.27 -3.07
CA GLN A 55 1.12 19.72 -2.31
C GLN A 55 0.47 18.61 -1.46
N TYR A 56 1.13 17.46 -1.35
CA TYR A 56 0.54 16.27 -0.78
C TYR A 56 0.36 16.41 0.73
N ARG A 57 -0.88 16.23 1.18
CA ARG A 57 -1.28 16.35 2.59
C ARG A 57 -2.06 15.13 3.09
N GLY A 58 -2.12 14.06 2.31
CA GLY A 58 -2.88 12.86 2.65
C GLY A 58 -2.35 12.13 3.90
N PHE A 59 -1.08 12.31 4.26
CA PHE A 59 -0.52 11.76 5.51
C PHE A 59 -1.23 12.28 6.76
N LEU A 60 -1.89 13.45 6.70
CA LEU A 60 -2.67 13.98 7.81
C LEU A 60 -3.88 13.10 8.17
N PHE A 61 -4.37 12.28 7.23
CA PHE A 61 -5.42 11.30 7.54
C PHE A 61 -4.96 10.19 8.48
N THR A 62 -3.65 10.02 8.73
CA THR A 62 -3.12 9.01 9.65
C THR A 62 -2.82 9.59 11.04
N ILE A 63 -3.13 10.87 11.27
CA ILE A 63 -2.77 11.61 12.49
C ILE A 63 -4.03 12.18 13.11
N ASP A 64 -4.32 11.78 14.36
CA ASP A 64 -5.38 12.40 15.15
C ASP A 64 -5.10 13.88 15.36
N ASN A 65 -6.15 14.70 15.30
CA ASN A 65 -6.05 16.13 15.58
C ASN A 65 -7.28 16.59 16.33
N GLN A 66 -7.26 16.47 17.65
CA GLN A 66 -8.38 16.83 18.52
C GLN A 66 -7.96 17.85 19.56
N GLU A 67 -8.81 18.83 19.82
CA GLU A 67 -8.58 19.79 20.89
C GLU A 67 -8.58 19.07 22.25
N ASN A 68 -7.42 19.00 22.90
CA ASN A 68 -7.23 18.46 24.23
C ASN A 68 -6.41 19.45 25.06
N THR A 69 -7.09 20.23 25.89
CA THR A 69 -6.49 21.25 26.76
C THR A 69 -5.56 20.69 27.83
N SER A 70 -5.59 19.37 28.06
CA SER A 70 -4.68 18.68 28.98
C SER A 70 -3.44 18.09 28.31
N ALA A 71 -3.36 18.11 26.97
CA ALA A 71 -2.22 17.62 26.21
C ALA A 71 -1.28 18.76 25.80
N ALA A 72 -0.03 18.41 25.46
CA ALA A 72 0.89 19.34 24.81
C ALA A 72 0.23 19.94 23.55
N ASN A 73 0.48 21.22 23.29
CA ASN A 73 -0.03 21.94 22.12
C ASN A 73 -1.58 21.94 21.99
N ASN A 74 -2.29 21.84 23.11
CA ASN A 74 -3.75 21.73 23.16
C ASN A 74 -4.31 20.55 22.32
N GLY A 75 -3.51 19.49 22.10
CA GLY A 75 -3.90 18.31 21.30
C GLY A 75 -4.00 18.52 19.79
N LEU A 76 -3.69 19.72 19.28
CA LEU A 76 -3.77 20.05 17.85
C LEU A 76 -2.47 19.68 17.12
N THR A 77 -2.29 18.38 16.94
CA THR A 77 -1.10 17.73 16.38
C THR A 77 -0.71 18.25 15.00
N TRP A 78 -1.68 18.62 14.16
CA TRP A 78 -1.44 19.12 12.80
C TRP A 78 -0.75 20.50 12.78
N LEU A 79 -0.77 21.26 13.87
CA LEU A 79 -0.16 22.59 13.93
C LEU A 79 1.34 22.56 14.22
N ASN A 80 1.85 21.45 14.75
CA ASN A 80 3.24 21.32 15.19
C ASN A 80 3.91 20.09 14.56
N LEU A 81 3.65 19.84 13.27
CA LEU A 81 4.13 18.64 12.56
C LEU A 81 5.66 18.49 12.60
N GLN A 82 6.40 19.61 12.57
CA GLN A 82 7.86 19.61 12.56
C GLN A 82 8.48 19.41 13.95
N ASP A 83 7.77 19.83 15.01
CA ASP A 83 8.25 19.81 16.40
C ASP A 83 7.69 18.64 17.21
N ASN A 84 6.94 17.73 16.57
CA ASN A 84 6.26 16.64 17.26
C ASN A 84 6.99 15.29 17.05
N PRO A 85 7.82 14.84 18.02
CA PRO A 85 8.50 13.56 17.94
C PRO A 85 7.56 12.35 18.03
N GLU A 86 6.28 12.55 18.36
CA GLU A 86 5.27 11.48 18.39
C GLU A 86 4.67 11.18 16.99
N LEU A 87 5.00 11.97 15.96
CA LEU A 87 4.59 11.74 14.57
C LEU A 87 5.32 10.52 13.96
N ASN A 88 5.07 9.35 14.55
CA ASN A 88 5.55 8.06 14.07
C ASN A 88 4.67 7.59 12.90
N LEU A 89 4.86 8.22 11.73
CA LEU A 89 4.23 7.81 10.49
C LEU A 89 4.67 6.40 10.10
N GLU A 90 3.74 5.63 9.52
CA GLU A 90 4.06 4.33 8.93
C GLU A 90 5.08 4.51 7.79
N GLU A 91 4.88 5.51 6.93
CA GLU A 91 5.82 5.89 5.88
C GLU A 91 6.78 6.96 6.39
N ILE A 92 7.91 6.51 6.94
CA ILE A 92 8.76 7.30 7.83
C ILE A 92 9.34 8.54 7.15
N CYS A 93 9.71 8.41 5.88
CA CYS A 93 10.33 9.49 5.10
C CYS A 93 9.33 10.34 4.32
N THR A 94 8.05 10.33 4.72
CA THR A 94 7.06 11.26 4.18
C THR A 94 7.47 12.69 4.50
N ASP A 95 7.55 13.53 3.47
CA ASP A 95 7.85 14.95 3.65
C ASP A 95 6.68 15.66 4.34
N THR A 96 6.90 16.05 5.59
CA THR A 96 5.95 16.82 6.40
C THR A 96 6.24 18.32 6.40
N SER A 97 7.33 18.76 5.75
CA SER A 97 7.79 20.16 5.75
C SER A 97 6.78 21.12 5.13
N ILE A 98 5.95 20.61 4.23
CA ILE A 98 4.86 21.32 3.59
C ILE A 98 3.83 21.87 4.60
N GLY A 99 3.78 21.34 5.82
CA GLY A 99 3.04 21.92 6.94
C GLY A 99 1.53 22.03 6.73
N MET A 100 0.92 23.07 7.29
CA MET A 100 -0.49 23.41 7.04
C MET A 100 -0.57 24.64 6.13
N PRO A 101 -1.65 24.79 5.32
CA PRO A 101 -1.91 26.02 4.59
C PRO A 101 -1.88 27.28 5.48
N ASP A 102 -1.51 28.42 4.89
CA ASP A 102 -1.57 29.70 5.58
C ASP A 102 -3.01 30.10 5.88
N HIS A 103 -3.24 30.63 7.07
CA HIS A 103 -4.51 31.27 7.39
C HIS A 103 -4.59 32.65 6.70
N PRO A 104 -5.77 33.10 6.20
CA PRO A 104 -5.94 34.44 5.62
C PRO A 104 -5.59 35.62 6.55
N ILE A 105 -5.37 35.34 7.83
CA ILE A 105 -5.00 36.28 8.88
C ILE A 105 -3.72 35.72 9.50
N ALA A 106 -2.60 36.44 9.37
CA ALA A 106 -1.27 35.93 9.69
C ALA A 106 -1.07 35.48 11.15
N SER A 107 -1.89 35.97 12.09
CA SER A 107 -1.82 35.61 13.51
C SER A 107 -2.67 34.39 13.89
N ARG A 108 -3.20 33.67 12.91
CA ARG A 108 -4.14 32.54 13.11
C ARG A 108 -3.65 31.32 12.32
N SER A 109 -4.15 30.15 12.69
CA SER A 109 -3.76 28.85 12.14
C SER A 109 -4.91 28.17 11.40
N TRP A 110 -4.63 27.63 10.22
CA TRP A 110 -5.58 26.83 9.45
C TRP A 110 -5.47 25.33 9.84
N PRO A 111 -6.57 24.56 9.92
CA PRO A 111 -7.97 24.97 9.82
C PRO A 111 -8.64 25.21 11.18
N THR A 112 -7.88 25.30 12.27
CA THR A 112 -8.41 25.27 13.65
C THR A 112 -8.97 26.62 14.12
N ASN A 113 -8.48 27.73 13.58
CA ASN A 113 -9.10 29.04 13.78
C ASN A 113 -10.20 29.31 12.73
N GLU A 114 -11.07 30.27 13.06
CA GLU A 114 -12.20 30.66 12.20
C GLU A 114 -11.73 31.31 10.90
N ILE A 115 -12.05 30.65 9.79
CA ILE A 115 -11.72 31.08 8.44
C ILE A 115 -12.98 31.65 7.78
N PRO A 116 -12.92 32.87 7.23
CA PRO A 116 -14.07 33.45 6.55
C PRO A 116 -14.44 32.62 5.31
N PHE A 117 -15.74 32.37 5.15
CA PHE A 117 -16.25 31.60 4.01
C PHE A 117 -15.99 32.33 2.68
N HIS A 118 -16.02 33.66 2.69
CA HIS A 118 -15.66 34.52 1.57
C HIS A 118 -14.49 35.41 1.95
N THR A 119 -13.40 35.37 1.17
CA THR A 119 -12.19 36.18 1.36
C THR A 119 -12.29 37.57 0.72
N SER A 120 -13.30 37.81 -0.12
CA SER A 120 -13.57 39.10 -0.74
C SER A 120 -14.79 39.77 -0.09
N ASP A 121 -14.66 41.03 0.32
CA ASP A 121 -15.74 41.90 0.87
C ASP A 121 -17.00 42.01 -0.01
N ARG A 122 -16.98 41.48 -1.24
CA ARG A 122 -18.07 41.59 -2.23
C ARG A 122 -19.17 40.53 -2.11
N LYS A 123 -19.07 39.56 -1.19
CA LYS A 123 -20.08 38.52 -0.97
C LYS A 123 -20.50 38.46 0.50
N LEU A 124 -21.14 39.53 0.96
CA LEU A 124 -21.82 39.60 2.25
C LEU A 124 -23.18 38.91 2.14
N PHE A 125 -23.55 38.08 3.13
CA PHE A 125 -24.90 37.48 3.15
C PHE A 125 -25.98 38.54 3.36
N ARG A 126 -25.65 39.58 4.15
CA ARG A 126 -26.48 40.75 4.39
C ARG A 126 -25.64 41.87 5.00
N GLU A 127 -25.94 43.11 4.62
CA GLU A 127 -25.48 44.32 5.29
C GLU A 127 -26.72 45.07 5.77
N ASP A 128 -26.88 45.23 7.08
CA ASP A 128 -27.96 46.01 7.68
C ASP A 128 -27.38 47.17 8.50
N SER A 129 -28.24 48.04 9.03
CA SER A 129 -27.80 49.18 9.84
C SER A 129 -27.10 48.79 11.15
N GLN A 130 -27.10 47.50 11.52
CA GLN A 130 -26.46 46.98 12.73
C GLN A 130 -25.10 46.35 12.42
N GLY A 131 -24.83 45.95 11.17
CA GLY A 131 -23.52 45.48 10.74
C GLY A 131 -23.57 44.50 9.57
N LYS A 132 -22.42 43.92 9.30
CA LYS A 132 -22.19 42.95 8.21
C LYS A 132 -22.33 41.53 8.73
N ILE A 133 -23.14 40.70 8.08
CA ILE A 133 -23.27 39.28 8.42
C ILE A 133 -22.26 38.47 7.61
N GLN A 134 -21.40 37.75 8.31
CA GLN A 134 -20.36 36.90 7.74
C GLN A 134 -20.44 35.49 8.31
N ALA A 135 -20.12 34.52 7.47
CA ALA A 135 -20.01 33.13 7.87
C ALA A 135 -18.54 32.69 7.88
N PHE A 136 -18.21 31.84 8.83
CA PHE A 136 -16.90 31.29 9.07
C PHE A 136 -17.00 29.78 9.21
N TYR A 137 -15.89 29.09 8.97
CA TYR A 137 -15.75 27.68 9.32
C TYR A 137 -14.44 27.46 10.08
N ARG A 138 -14.39 26.41 10.90
CA ARG A 138 -13.16 25.89 11.50
C ARG A 138 -13.27 24.41 11.79
N MET A 139 -12.15 23.71 11.79
CA MET A 139 -12.07 22.34 12.25
C MET A 139 -11.98 22.31 13.78
N ARG A 140 -12.87 21.54 14.41
CA ARG A 140 -12.87 21.27 15.85
C ARG A 140 -12.06 20.03 16.20
N GLY A 141 -12.11 19.02 15.33
CA GLY A 141 -11.40 17.78 15.54
C GLY A 141 -11.35 16.90 14.30
N TYR A 142 -10.37 16.01 14.27
CA TYR A 142 -10.28 14.88 13.38
C TYR A 142 -9.82 13.65 14.16
N SER A 143 -10.55 12.56 14.00
CA SER A 143 -10.17 11.22 14.50
C SER A 143 -9.74 10.38 13.31
N SER A 144 -8.49 9.94 13.32
CA SER A 144 -7.93 9.06 12.29
C SER A 144 -8.44 7.63 12.44
N PRO A 145 -8.48 6.85 11.35
CA PRO A 145 -8.75 5.41 11.41
C PRO A 145 -7.59 4.59 12.03
N SER A 146 -6.69 5.22 12.80
CA SER A 146 -5.39 4.72 13.25
C SER A 146 -4.25 4.91 12.24
N LYS A 147 -3.04 4.46 12.63
CA LYS A 147 -1.77 4.67 11.90
C LYS A 147 -1.73 4.16 10.46
N THR A 148 -2.59 3.20 10.11
CA THR A 148 -2.62 2.57 8.79
C THR A 148 -3.24 3.47 7.71
N GLY A 149 -3.96 4.53 8.10
CA GLY A 149 -4.62 5.43 7.14
C GLY A 149 -5.72 4.77 6.32
N VAL A 150 -6.22 3.60 6.75
CA VAL A 150 -7.30 2.88 6.06
C VAL A 150 -8.42 2.61 7.06
N GLY A 151 -9.62 3.07 6.76
CA GLY A 151 -10.79 2.87 7.61
C GLY A 151 -11.62 4.13 7.77
N GLU A 152 -12.46 4.15 8.80
CA GLU A 152 -13.33 5.28 9.10
C GLU A 152 -12.58 6.39 9.85
N GLY A 153 -12.46 7.56 9.23
CA GLY A 153 -12.02 8.79 9.89
C GLY A 153 -13.19 9.73 10.12
N VAL A 154 -13.18 10.48 11.22
CA VAL A 154 -14.30 11.35 11.61
C VAL A 154 -13.83 12.79 11.72
N PHE A 155 -14.42 13.69 10.93
CA PHE A 155 -14.23 15.14 11.09
C PHE A 155 -15.34 15.76 11.91
N GLU A 156 -14.94 16.76 12.69
CA GLU A 156 -15.82 17.70 13.35
C GLU A 156 -15.52 19.10 12.82
N VAL A 157 -16.43 19.66 12.03
CA VAL A 157 -16.28 20.99 11.42
C VAL A 157 -17.39 21.90 11.91
N GLU A 158 -17.01 23.03 12.48
CA GLU A 158 -17.95 24.03 12.96
C GLU A 158 -18.14 25.12 11.91
N GLY A 159 -19.40 25.46 11.64
CA GLY A 159 -19.80 26.66 10.93
C GLY A 159 -20.32 27.70 11.92
N VAL A 160 -19.87 28.94 11.77
CA VAL A 160 -20.19 30.06 12.65
C VAL A 160 -20.71 31.22 11.83
N VAL A 161 -21.81 31.82 12.26
CA VAL A 161 -22.32 33.07 11.67
C VAL A 161 -22.18 34.18 12.68
N LYS A 162 -21.53 35.26 12.29
CA LYS A 162 -21.33 36.45 13.11
C LYS A 162 -21.84 37.68 12.40
N ARG A 163 -22.33 38.63 13.18
CA ARG A 163 -22.48 40.02 12.79
C ARG A 163 -21.23 40.77 13.21
N ILE A 164 -20.64 41.50 12.29
CA ILE A 164 -19.52 42.40 12.55
C ILE A 164 -20.05 43.82 12.43
N ASN A 165 -20.06 44.53 13.55
CA ASN A 165 -20.56 45.89 13.63
C ASN A 165 -19.54 46.85 12.98
N ASN A 166 -19.96 48.09 12.67
CA ASN A 166 -19.07 49.11 12.09
C ASN A 166 -17.89 49.50 12.99
N SER A 167 -17.97 49.19 14.28
CA SER A 167 -16.89 49.33 15.28
C SER A 167 -15.92 48.14 15.32
N GLY A 168 -16.17 47.08 14.56
CA GLY A 168 -15.40 45.83 14.58
C GLY A 168 -15.82 44.82 15.66
N GLU A 169 -16.84 45.14 16.47
CA GLU A 169 -17.37 44.19 17.45
C GLU A 169 -18.09 43.02 16.77
N GLU A 170 -17.76 41.80 17.20
CA GLU A 170 -18.33 40.57 16.67
C GLU A 170 -19.45 40.05 17.59
N GLN A 171 -20.67 39.92 17.05
CA GLN A 171 -21.80 39.27 17.72
C GLN A 171 -22.10 37.93 17.04
N MET A 172 -22.02 36.84 17.80
CA MET A 172 -22.39 35.51 17.33
C MET A 172 -23.91 35.40 17.11
N LEU A 173 -24.32 34.92 15.93
CA LEU A 173 -25.72 34.77 15.55
C LEU A 173 -26.19 33.32 15.52
N ALA A 174 -25.34 32.41 15.03
CA ALA A 174 -25.62 30.98 14.95
C ALA A 174 -24.33 30.15 14.92
N ARG A 175 -24.41 28.92 15.42
CA ARG A 175 -23.35 27.91 15.34
C ARG A 175 -23.93 26.55 14.98
N THR A 176 -23.20 25.82 14.15
CA THR A 176 -23.47 24.41 13.87
C THR A 176 -22.19 23.61 13.87
N LEU A 177 -22.22 22.47 14.53
CA LEU A 177 -21.18 21.44 14.42
C LEU A 177 -21.65 20.35 13.44
N LEU A 178 -20.91 20.17 12.35
CA LEU A 178 -21.01 19.03 11.46
C LEU A 178 -20.06 17.94 11.94
N THR A 179 -20.58 16.76 12.26
CA THR A 179 -19.79 15.56 12.45
C THR A 179 -20.01 14.63 11.26
N ARG A 180 -18.92 14.30 10.56
CA ARG A 180 -18.95 13.53 9.32
C ARG A 180 -17.87 12.47 9.27
N SER A 181 -18.29 11.25 9.00
CA SER A 181 -17.39 10.13 8.71
C SER A 181 -16.99 10.09 7.23
N LEU A 182 -15.73 9.76 6.98
CA LEU A 182 -15.19 9.42 5.67
C LEU A 182 -14.51 8.07 5.73
N TYR A 183 -14.46 7.40 4.60
CA TYR A 183 -13.58 6.26 4.41
C TYR A 183 -12.23 6.76 3.90
N VAL A 184 -11.19 6.70 4.74
CA VAL A 184 -9.82 6.93 4.29
C VAL A 184 -9.35 5.67 3.57
N ASN A 185 -8.81 5.86 2.36
CA ASN A 185 -8.26 4.81 1.55
C ASN A 185 -6.81 5.15 1.17
N GLY A 186 -5.88 4.27 1.50
CA GLY A 186 -4.48 4.32 1.08
C GLY A 186 -4.25 3.38 -0.08
N SER A 187 -3.68 3.89 -1.19
CA SER A 187 -3.30 3.06 -2.33
C SER A 187 -2.00 3.52 -2.99
N VAL A 188 -1.30 2.59 -3.63
CA VAL A 188 -0.16 2.92 -4.49
C VAL A 188 -0.71 3.42 -5.83
N SER A 189 -0.41 4.67 -6.18
CA SER A 189 -1.06 5.33 -7.31
C SER A 189 -0.15 5.57 -8.52
N ASN A 190 1.16 5.73 -8.31
CA ASN A 190 2.12 5.93 -9.40
C ASN A 190 2.99 4.68 -9.60
N GLU A 191 3.40 4.43 -10.85
CA GLU A 191 4.29 3.30 -11.20
C GLU A 191 5.63 3.32 -10.46
N ASN A 192 6.16 4.52 -10.19
CA ASN A 192 7.41 4.69 -9.42
C ASN A 192 7.26 4.36 -7.93
N ASP A 193 6.06 4.44 -7.39
CA ASP A 193 5.80 4.24 -5.96
C ASP A 193 5.61 2.76 -5.60
N TRP A 194 5.45 1.87 -6.59
CA TRP A 194 5.33 0.43 -6.37
C TRP A 194 6.62 -0.18 -5.83
N GLY A 195 6.48 -0.98 -4.78
CA GLY A 195 7.57 -1.79 -4.23
C GLY A 195 7.88 -2.95 -5.16
N VAL A 196 8.92 -2.81 -5.98
CA VAL A 196 9.38 -3.86 -6.91
C VAL A 196 10.39 -4.80 -6.25
N LEU A 197 11.06 -4.32 -5.21
CA LEU A 197 11.87 -5.10 -4.28
C LEU A 197 11.46 -4.72 -2.86
N THR A 198 11.04 -5.70 -2.07
CA THR A 198 10.58 -5.45 -0.70
C THR A 198 11.09 -6.52 0.24
N ALA A 199 11.67 -6.13 1.36
CA ALA A 199 11.97 -7.07 2.44
C ALA A 199 11.97 -6.45 3.84
N GLN A 200 11.81 -7.31 4.86
CA GLN A 200 11.99 -6.93 6.27
C GLN A 200 13.48 -6.87 6.62
N TYR A 201 14.25 -7.86 6.20
CA TYR A 201 15.70 -7.80 6.22
C TYR A 201 16.21 -7.55 4.80
N LEU A 202 16.84 -6.40 4.57
CA LEU A 202 17.50 -6.06 3.32
C LEU A 202 19.03 -6.11 3.47
N ASP A 203 19.66 -7.02 2.75
CA ASP A 203 21.06 -6.92 2.33
C ASP A 203 21.07 -6.68 0.82
N LEU A 204 20.95 -5.41 0.43
CA LEU A 204 20.71 -5.01 -0.96
C LEU A 204 21.95 -5.18 -1.84
N GLY A 205 23.16 -4.98 -1.29
CA GLY A 205 24.40 -5.01 -2.07
C GLY A 205 24.38 -4.03 -3.26
N PRO A 206 25.16 -4.30 -4.32
CA PRO A 206 25.04 -3.55 -5.57
C PRO A 206 23.74 -3.94 -6.29
N ALA A 207 22.84 -3.00 -6.49
CA ALA A 207 21.57 -3.26 -7.17
C ALA A 207 21.26 -2.22 -8.25
N GLN A 208 20.56 -2.65 -9.31
CA GLN A 208 20.07 -1.80 -10.38
C GLN A 208 18.61 -2.12 -10.66
N ILE A 209 17.73 -1.12 -10.51
CA ILE A 209 16.32 -1.20 -10.92
C ILE A 209 16.19 -0.57 -12.31
N VAL A 210 15.86 -1.38 -13.31
CA VAL A 210 15.63 -0.94 -14.69
C VAL A 210 14.13 -0.80 -14.94
N GLY A 211 13.63 0.43 -14.85
CA GLY A 211 12.22 0.77 -15.02
C GLY A 211 11.63 1.50 -13.80
N PRO A 212 10.29 1.71 -13.78
CA PRO A 212 9.61 2.32 -12.64
C PRO A 212 9.60 1.40 -11.42
N GLY A 213 9.63 1.98 -10.23
CA GLY A 213 9.47 1.27 -8.97
C GLY A 213 10.49 1.65 -7.91
N SER A 214 10.12 1.38 -6.67
CA SER A 214 10.85 1.66 -5.45
C SER A 214 11.24 0.37 -4.72
N ILE A 215 12.23 0.49 -3.84
CA ILE A 215 12.67 -0.55 -2.91
C ILE A 215 12.02 -0.26 -1.56
N LEU A 216 11.15 -1.13 -1.08
CA LEU A 216 10.53 -0.95 0.22
C LEU A 216 11.34 -1.67 1.30
N HIS A 217 11.80 -0.89 2.28
CA HIS A 217 12.46 -1.42 3.47
C HIS A 217 11.45 -1.51 4.62
N LEU A 218 10.98 -2.72 4.93
CA LEU A 218 10.00 -2.93 5.98
C LEU A 218 10.69 -2.98 7.35
N VAL A 219 10.65 -1.88 8.09
CA VAL A 219 11.39 -1.72 9.34
C VAL A 219 10.50 -1.90 10.57
N GLN A 220 11.09 -2.32 11.68
CA GLN A 220 10.39 -2.45 12.98
C GLN A 220 10.62 -1.26 13.92
N THR A 221 11.59 -0.41 13.59
CA THR A 221 11.96 0.78 14.36
C THR A 221 12.21 1.94 13.41
N ASN A 222 11.85 3.15 13.83
CA ASN A 222 12.09 4.37 13.08
C ASN A 222 13.30 5.18 13.59
N GLN A 223 13.95 4.74 14.68
CA GLN A 223 15.06 5.48 15.33
C GLN A 223 16.16 5.95 14.37
N PRO A 224 16.64 5.13 13.39
CA PRO A 224 17.68 5.58 12.46
C PRO A 224 17.25 6.71 11.53
N TYR A 225 15.95 6.95 11.39
CA TYR A 225 15.38 7.90 10.44
C TYR A 225 14.93 9.21 11.10
N LEU A 226 14.91 9.30 12.43
CA LEU A 226 14.46 10.48 13.17
C LEU A 226 15.50 11.63 13.22
N ARG A 227 16.73 11.38 12.77
CA ARG A 227 17.79 12.39 12.67
C ARG A 227 17.59 13.31 11.46
N THR A 228 18.21 14.49 11.46
CA THR A 228 18.07 15.53 10.41
C THR A 228 18.36 15.02 9.00
N ASP A 229 19.27 14.05 8.85
CA ASP A 229 19.67 13.40 7.61
C ASP A 229 19.15 11.96 7.50
N GLY A 230 18.21 11.55 8.34
CA GLY A 230 17.78 10.16 8.50
C GLY A 230 17.12 9.58 7.25
N CYS A 231 16.54 10.44 6.42
CA CYS A 231 15.94 10.10 5.13
C CYS A 231 16.80 10.54 3.93
N SER A 232 18.09 10.85 4.15
CA SER A 232 19.04 11.10 3.07
C SER A 232 19.32 9.83 2.25
N SER A 233 19.63 10.00 0.96
CA SER A 233 19.96 8.87 0.06
C SER A 233 21.03 7.94 0.67
N ASP A 234 22.08 8.52 1.27
CA ASP A 234 23.19 7.76 1.87
C ASP A 234 22.75 6.97 3.11
N THR A 235 21.89 7.55 3.95
CA THR A 235 21.36 6.85 5.13
C THR A 235 20.43 5.72 4.72
N LEU A 236 19.51 5.97 3.80
CA LEU A 236 18.59 4.96 3.28
C LEU A 236 19.34 3.77 2.67
N LEU A 237 20.39 4.07 1.90
CA LEU A 237 21.25 3.06 1.30
C LEU A 237 22.02 2.27 2.36
N THR A 238 22.57 2.94 3.37
CA THR A 238 23.30 2.31 4.48
C THR A 238 22.39 1.37 5.29
N GLU A 239 21.17 1.81 5.65
CA GLU A 239 20.21 1.00 6.39
C GLU A 239 19.75 -0.23 5.60
N ALA A 240 19.62 -0.12 4.28
CA ALA A 240 19.32 -1.25 3.39
C ALA A 240 20.56 -2.10 3.04
N ARG A 241 21.74 -1.78 3.60
CA ARG A 241 23.04 -2.40 3.27
C ARG A 241 23.33 -2.42 1.77
N GLY A 242 22.91 -1.36 1.08
CA GLY A 242 23.18 -1.16 -0.33
C GLY A 242 24.59 -0.64 -0.58
N GLN A 243 25.03 -0.77 -1.82
CA GLN A 243 26.26 -0.14 -2.30
C GLN A 243 25.91 1.01 -3.24
N THR A 244 26.68 2.09 -3.17
CA THR A 244 26.53 3.28 -4.01
C THR A 244 26.69 2.90 -5.48
N ASP A 245 25.72 3.29 -6.31
CA ASP A 245 25.89 3.30 -7.75
C ASP A 245 26.63 4.57 -8.17
N ASN A 246 27.17 4.62 -9.39
CA ASN A 246 27.98 5.76 -9.87
C ASN A 246 27.26 7.12 -9.80
N ASP A 247 25.91 7.12 -9.73
CA ASP A 247 25.07 8.31 -9.69
C ASP A 247 24.33 8.53 -8.35
N ASN A 248 24.58 7.69 -7.33
CA ASN A 248 23.90 7.69 -6.02
C ASN A 248 22.36 7.71 -6.07
N GLN A 249 21.77 7.20 -7.15
CA GLN A 249 20.32 7.21 -7.40
C GLN A 249 19.59 6.07 -6.70
N LEU A 250 20.30 5.00 -6.32
CA LEU A 250 19.67 3.85 -5.68
C LEU A 250 19.03 4.20 -4.33
N GLY A 251 19.69 5.02 -3.50
CA GLY A 251 19.16 5.44 -2.21
C GLY A 251 17.87 6.26 -2.31
N LEU A 252 17.70 7.04 -3.39
CA LEU A 252 16.46 7.79 -3.67
C LEU A 252 15.27 6.90 -4.03
N ARG A 253 15.51 5.64 -4.37
CA ARG A 253 14.46 4.64 -4.62
C ARG A 253 14.08 3.85 -3.37
N ILE A 254 14.79 4.01 -2.26
CA ILE A 254 14.51 3.27 -1.03
C ILE A 254 13.44 4.02 -0.23
N TRP A 255 12.41 3.32 0.20
CA TRP A 255 11.32 3.86 1.00
C TRP A 255 11.12 3.02 2.26
N PRO A 256 11.52 3.52 3.44
CA PRO A 256 11.37 2.79 4.69
C PRO A 256 9.94 2.90 5.22
N VAL A 257 9.37 1.75 5.59
CA VAL A 257 7.98 1.64 6.06
C VAL A 257 7.94 0.86 7.37
N LEU A 258 7.40 1.49 8.41
CA LEU A 258 7.33 0.96 9.77
C LEU A 258 6.20 -0.06 9.92
N ASN A 259 6.51 -1.24 10.46
CA ASN A 259 5.54 -2.27 10.88
C ASN A 259 4.55 -2.75 9.78
N ARG A 260 4.86 -2.52 8.50
CA ARG A 260 4.10 -3.05 7.36
C ARG A 260 4.51 -4.50 7.09
N THR A 261 3.53 -5.36 6.81
CA THR A 261 3.75 -6.78 6.51
C THR A 261 3.73 -7.03 5.00
N LEU A 262 4.34 -8.16 4.60
CA LEU A 262 4.31 -8.59 3.20
C LEU A 262 2.92 -9.17 2.85
N PRO A 263 2.47 -9.00 1.59
CA PRO A 263 1.22 -9.57 1.13
C PRO A 263 1.20 -11.10 1.29
N PRO A 264 0.05 -11.67 1.70
CA PRO A 264 -0.09 -13.10 1.83
C PRO A 264 -0.12 -13.82 0.47
N SER A 265 0.19 -15.12 0.46
CA SER A 265 0.26 -15.94 -0.76
C SER A 265 -1.08 -16.15 -1.47
N ASN A 266 -2.20 -15.99 -0.76
CA ASN A 266 -3.54 -16.04 -1.36
C ASN A 266 -3.84 -14.84 -2.28
N LEU A 267 -2.96 -13.84 -2.34
CA LEU A 267 -2.99 -12.78 -3.35
C LEU A 267 -2.91 -13.34 -4.79
N TYR A 268 -2.38 -14.54 -4.96
CA TYR A 268 -2.22 -15.22 -6.24
C TYR A 268 -3.17 -16.41 -6.39
N ALA A 269 -4.41 -16.29 -5.89
CA ALA A 269 -5.40 -17.38 -5.91
C ALA A 269 -6.79 -16.86 -6.32
N ILE A 270 -7.05 -16.77 -7.63
CA ILE A 270 -8.33 -16.25 -8.15
C ILE A 270 -9.37 -17.37 -8.21
N ARG A 271 -9.04 -18.42 -8.96
CA ARG A 271 -9.80 -19.66 -9.13
C ARG A 271 -8.79 -20.81 -9.09
N PRO A 272 -8.13 -21.03 -7.94
CA PRO A 272 -6.99 -21.94 -7.86
C PRO A 272 -7.44 -23.39 -8.08
N LYS A 273 -6.77 -24.08 -9.00
CA LYS A 273 -6.70 -25.55 -8.99
C LYS A 273 -5.35 -25.94 -8.44
N ILE A 274 -5.39 -26.71 -7.36
CA ILE A 274 -4.20 -27.31 -6.78
C ILE A 274 -3.88 -28.58 -7.57
N ASP A 275 -2.63 -28.70 -8.02
CA ASP A 275 -2.08 -29.96 -8.48
C ASP A 275 -1.94 -30.91 -7.28
N GLU A 276 -2.46 -32.12 -7.43
CA GLU A 276 -2.54 -33.08 -6.32
C GLU A 276 -1.18 -33.70 -5.98
N HIS A 277 -0.18 -33.50 -6.84
CA HIS A 277 1.17 -34.00 -6.65
C HIS A 277 2.10 -32.95 -6.03
N ILE A 278 3.08 -33.45 -5.28
CA ILE A 278 4.23 -32.70 -4.81
C ILE A 278 5.40 -33.00 -5.73
N TRP A 279 5.97 -31.94 -6.31
CA TRP A 279 7.01 -32.03 -7.31
C TRP A 279 8.40 -31.88 -6.70
N SER A 280 9.38 -32.59 -7.25
CA SER A 280 10.79 -32.44 -6.93
C SER A 280 11.61 -32.46 -8.22
N PHE A 281 12.54 -31.53 -8.33
CA PHE A 281 13.46 -31.46 -9.47
C PHE A 281 14.87 -31.40 -8.91
N ASP A 282 15.70 -32.38 -9.22
CA ASP A 282 17.09 -32.34 -8.81
C ASP A 282 17.98 -33.10 -9.79
N ASP A 283 18.82 -32.34 -10.50
CA ASP A 283 19.74 -32.85 -11.52
C ASP A 283 21.09 -33.31 -10.94
N THR A 284 21.28 -33.17 -9.63
CA THR A 284 22.52 -33.51 -8.92
C THR A 284 22.47 -34.90 -8.30
N LYS A 285 21.37 -35.27 -7.63
CA LYS A 285 21.29 -36.45 -6.75
C LYS A 285 19.98 -37.23 -6.86
N ASN A 286 18.85 -36.58 -7.13
CA ASN A 286 17.57 -37.28 -7.16
C ASN A 286 17.39 -38.17 -8.38
N GLN A 287 17.05 -39.42 -8.09
CA GLN A 287 16.76 -40.44 -9.07
C GLN A 287 15.56 -41.24 -8.56
N CYS A 288 14.35 -40.86 -8.95
CA CYS A 288 13.16 -41.68 -8.73
C CYS A 288 12.95 -42.67 -9.89
N GLY A 289 12.26 -43.77 -9.60
CA GLY A 289 12.06 -44.89 -10.53
C GLY A 289 13.02 -46.05 -10.30
N PRO A 290 12.78 -47.21 -10.95
CA PRO A 290 13.66 -48.37 -10.86
C PRO A 290 15.07 -48.05 -11.35
N ARG A 291 16.10 -48.76 -10.87
CA ARG A 291 17.54 -48.50 -11.14
C ARG A 291 17.89 -48.27 -12.63
N ARG A 292 17.07 -48.75 -13.56
CA ARG A 292 17.28 -48.61 -15.01
C ARG A 292 16.62 -47.36 -15.64
N ASN A 293 15.66 -46.72 -14.97
CA ASN A 293 14.92 -45.53 -15.44
C ASN A 293 14.90 -44.43 -14.36
N ARG A 294 16.09 -43.97 -13.97
CA ARG A 294 16.28 -42.97 -12.92
C ARG A 294 16.00 -41.57 -13.47
N SER A 295 15.00 -40.90 -12.92
CA SER A 295 14.56 -39.56 -13.33
C SER A 295 15.01 -38.48 -12.35
N SER A 296 15.53 -37.35 -12.87
CA SER A 296 15.81 -36.11 -12.12
C SER A 296 14.55 -35.36 -11.68
N ILE A 297 13.38 -35.78 -12.18
CA ILE A 297 12.08 -35.18 -11.88
C ILE A 297 11.19 -36.23 -11.29
N CYS A 298 10.62 -35.88 -10.14
CA CYS A 298 9.84 -36.78 -9.33
C CYS A 298 8.56 -36.10 -8.90
N ILE A 299 7.51 -36.90 -8.87
CA ILE A 299 6.24 -36.56 -8.26
C ILE A 299 5.95 -37.56 -7.15
N ARG A 300 5.21 -37.12 -6.14
CA ARG A 300 4.61 -37.99 -5.13
C ARG A 300 3.28 -37.41 -4.69
N ASP A 301 2.38 -38.27 -4.22
CA ASP A 301 1.13 -37.81 -3.63
C ASP A 301 1.40 -37.14 -2.27
N LYS A 302 0.49 -36.30 -1.82
CA LYS A 302 0.60 -35.59 -0.54
C LYS A 302 0.87 -36.52 0.66
N THR A 303 0.26 -37.69 0.66
CA THR A 303 0.33 -38.69 1.74
C THR A 303 1.31 -39.83 1.46
N ASP A 304 1.87 -39.92 0.24
CA ASP A 304 2.80 -40.97 -0.15
C ASP A 304 4.25 -40.46 -0.08
N SER A 305 5.14 -41.27 0.49
CA SER A 305 6.59 -41.00 0.48
C SER A 305 7.27 -41.54 -0.77
N ARG A 306 6.58 -42.37 -1.57
CA ARG A 306 7.12 -42.96 -2.79
C ARG A 306 7.15 -41.95 -3.92
N ARG A 307 8.36 -41.59 -4.33
CA ARG A 307 8.61 -40.78 -5.52
C ARG A 307 8.52 -41.59 -6.80
N ARG A 308 7.79 -41.09 -7.79
CA ARG A 308 7.61 -41.68 -9.12
C ARG A 308 8.01 -40.68 -10.19
N ALA A 309 8.40 -41.16 -11.36
CA ALA A 309 8.61 -40.28 -12.51
C ALA A 309 7.24 -39.82 -13.05
N PRO A 310 7.04 -38.54 -13.38
CA PRO A 310 5.82 -38.10 -14.04
C PRO A 310 5.73 -38.66 -15.46
N MET A 311 4.51 -39.03 -15.90
CA MET A 311 4.28 -39.65 -17.21
C MET A 311 4.15 -38.63 -18.34
N ASP A 312 3.70 -37.41 -18.05
CA ASP A 312 3.26 -36.44 -19.07
C ASP A 312 4.22 -35.24 -19.25
N VAL A 313 5.50 -35.40 -18.93
CA VAL A 313 6.53 -34.37 -19.15
C VAL A 313 7.30 -34.62 -20.44
N ILE A 314 7.62 -33.55 -21.18
CA ILE A 314 8.39 -33.62 -22.42
C ILE A 314 9.87 -33.39 -22.08
N ARG A 315 10.76 -34.28 -22.53
CA ARG A 315 12.19 -34.21 -22.23
C ARG A 315 13.01 -34.13 -23.51
N GLU A 316 13.83 -33.09 -23.63
CA GLU A 316 14.72 -32.87 -24.76
C GLU A 316 16.08 -32.40 -24.25
N GLY A 317 17.09 -33.28 -24.33
CA GLY A 317 18.42 -32.99 -23.79
C GLY A 317 18.38 -32.66 -22.30
N ASN A 318 18.82 -31.44 -21.95
CA ASN A 318 18.80 -30.92 -20.57
C ASN A 318 17.55 -30.08 -20.26
N SER A 319 16.63 -29.94 -21.22
CA SER A 319 15.34 -29.29 -21.04
C SER A 319 14.29 -30.30 -20.58
N VAL A 320 13.51 -29.92 -19.58
CA VAL A 320 12.23 -30.57 -19.28
C VAL A 320 11.13 -29.54 -19.33
N ARG A 321 10.13 -29.84 -20.17
CA ARG A 321 8.90 -29.07 -20.29
C ARG A 321 7.77 -29.77 -19.55
N ILE A 322 7.06 -29.01 -18.74
CA ILE A 322 5.81 -29.37 -18.09
C ILE A 322 4.67 -28.78 -18.91
N PRO A 323 3.95 -29.60 -19.69
CA PRO A 323 2.81 -29.13 -20.45
C PRO A 323 1.68 -28.68 -19.51
N ALA A 324 0.82 -27.78 -19.99
CA ALA A 324 -0.37 -27.36 -19.25
C ALA A 324 -1.32 -28.55 -19.00
N THR A 325 -1.27 -29.61 -19.81
CA THR A 325 -2.05 -30.83 -19.58
C THR A 325 -1.51 -31.69 -18.44
N ALA A 326 -0.24 -31.54 -18.07
CA ALA A 326 0.42 -32.37 -17.04
C ALA A 326 0.21 -31.85 -15.61
N ILE A 327 -0.23 -30.59 -15.47
CA ILE A 327 -0.52 -29.93 -14.20
C ILE A 327 -1.94 -29.41 -14.25
N CYS A 328 -2.74 -29.55 -13.19
CA CYS A 328 -4.12 -29.03 -13.15
C CYS A 328 -4.97 -29.31 -14.42
N PRO A 329 -5.10 -30.57 -14.87
CA PRO A 329 -5.72 -30.89 -16.16
C PRO A 329 -7.19 -30.46 -16.23
N GLY A 330 -7.62 -29.92 -17.38
CA GLY A 330 -9.02 -29.53 -17.64
C GLY A 330 -9.50 -28.26 -16.91
N HIS A 331 -8.60 -27.54 -16.23
CA HIS A 331 -8.95 -26.34 -15.46
C HIS A 331 -8.59 -25.04 -16.19
N SER A 332 -9.47 -24.04 -16.15
CA SER A 332 -9.33 -22.75 -16.84
C SER A 332 -8.91 -21.57 -15.96
N GLY A 333 -8.66 -21.79 -14.66
CA GLY A 333 -8.10 -20.80 -13.74
C GLY A 333 -6.59 -20.98 -13.50
N ASP A 334 -6.08 -20.30 -12.47
CA ASP A 334 -4.71 -20.42 -11.97
C ASP A 334 -4.38 -21.84 -11.47
N CYS A 335 -3.16 -22.30 -11.77
CA CYS A 335 -2.67 -23.62 -11.37
C CYS A 335 -1.62 -23.50 -10.27
N HIS A 336 -1.83 -24.20 -9.16
CA HIS A 336 -0.98 -24.16 -7.98
C HIS A 336 -0.23 -25.49 -7.84
N ILE A 337 1.09 -25.43 -7.84
CA ILE A 337 1.97 -26.59 -7.78
C ILE A 337 2.77 -26.54 -6.49
N TYR A 338 2.72 -27.61 -5.70
CA TYR A 338 3.58 -27.74 -4.51
C TYR A 338 4.93 -28.35 -4.87
N VAL A 339 5.99 -27.72 -4.37
CA VAL A 339 7.38 -28.09 -4.65
C VAL A 339 8.05 -28.48 -3.36
N GLU A 340 8.53 -29.72 -3.31
CA GLU A 340 9.34 -30.23 -2.21
C GLU A 340 10.74 -29.65 -2.24
N HIS A 341 11.36 -29.61 -3.43
CA HIS A 341 12.59 -28.85 -3.68
C HIS A 341 12.87 -28.78 -5.18
N ILE A 342 13.61 -27.75 -5.58
CA ILE A 342 14.24 -27.65 -6.90
C ILE A 342 15.74 -27.42 -6.71
N ASN A 343 16.58 -28.27 -7.29
CA ASN A 343 18.02 -28.11 -7.29
C ASN A 343 18.58 -28.38 -8.69
N LEU A 344 18.81 -27.31 -9.46
CA LEU A 344 19.29 -27.40 -10.83
C LEU A 344 20.68 -26.78 -10.91
N GLN A 345 21.70 -27.59 -11.18
CA GLN A 345 23.10 -27.17 -11.23
C GLN A 345 23.81 -27.51 -12.56
N LYS A 346 23.24 -28.38 -13.41
CA LYS A 346 23.91 -28.96 -14.58
C LYS A 346 23.37 -28.44 -15.93
N ASN A 347 23.26 -27.13 -16.07
CA ASN A 347 22.70 -26.49 -17.28
C ASN A 347 21.27 -26.98 -17.63
N SER A 348 20.49 -27.36 -16.61
CA SER A 348 19.14 -27.91 -16.80
C SER A 348 18.10 -26.80 -16.93
N ARG A 349 17.12 -26.99 -17.81
CA ARG A 349 16.03 -26.02 -18.04
C ARG A 349 14.70 -26.64 -17.65
N LEU A 350 13.98 -26.00 -16.74
CA LEU A 350 12.62 -26.32 -16.38
C LEU A 350 11.67 -25.31 -17.02
N LEU A 351 10.92 -25.78 -18.01
CA LEU A 351 10.01 -24.98 -18.82
C LEU A 351 8.57 -25.30 -18.42
N ILE A 352 7.79 -24.29 -18.04
CA ILE A 352 6.41 -24.49 -17.56
C ILE A 352 5.46 -23.75 -18.48
N GLU A 353 4.53 -24.47 -19.11
CA GLU A 353 3.53 -23.83 -19.97
C GLU A 353 2.53 -23.01 -19.13
N ASN A 354 2.51 -21.70 -19.33
CA ASN A 354 1.70 -20.75 -18.55
C ASN A 354 1.09 -19.59 -19.38
N ASP A 355 1.03 -19.76 -20.70
CA ASP A 355 0.48 -18.76 -21.62
C ASP A 355 -1.05 -18.69 -21.59
N SER A 356 -1.72 -19.82 -21.42
CA SER A 356 -3.17 -19.90 -21.29
C SER A 356 -3.67 -19.56 -19.89
N ARG A 357 -2.87 -19.84 -18.85
CA ARG A 357 -3.19 -19.58 -17.44
C ARG A 357 -1.92 -19.41 -16.61
N PRO A 358 -1.95 -18.61 -15.53
CA PRO A 358 -0.79 -18.46 -14.67
C PRO A 358 -0.52 -19.70 -13.81
N VAL A 359 0.73 -19.85 -13.41
CA VAL A 359 1.21 -20.95 -12.55
C VAL A 359 1.88 -20.38 -11.31
N VAL A 360 1.51 -20.91 -10.14
CA VAL A 360 2.07 -20.57 -8.83
C VAL A 360 2.82 -21.76 -8.27
N LEU A 361 4.12 -21.60 -8.03
CA LEU A 361 5.00 -22.58 -7.40
C LEU A 361 5.05 -22.31 -5.90
N HIS A 362 4.50 -23.22 -5.11
CA HIS A 362 4.50 -23.18 -3.65
C HIS A 362 5.71 -23.92 -3.12
N MET A 363 6.64 -23.18 -2.52
CA MET A 363 7.87 -23.64 -1.87
C MET A 363 7.58 -24.29 -0.51
N GLU A 364 6.48 -25.01 -0.35
CA GLU A 364 6.10 -25.62 0.91
C GLU A 364 5.52 -27.02 0.72
N LEU A 365 5.65 -27.84 1.75
CA LEU A 365 5.00 -29.13 1.77
C LEU A 365 3.60 -28.97 2.37
N PRO A 366 2.57 -29.56 1.76
CA PRO A 366 1.25 -29.61 2.36
C PRO A 366 1.28 -30.25 3.76
N GLN A 367 0.46 -29.74 4.68
CA GLN A 367 0.37 -30.24 6.06
C GLN A 367 0.16 -31.77 6.10
N GLY A 368 0.94 -32.45 6.95
CA GLY A 368 0.91 -33.90 7.14
C GLY A 368 1.85 -34.70 6.23
N ALA A 369 2.54 -34.06 5.29
CA ALA A 369 3.56 -34.73 4.47
C ALA A 369 4.88 -34.91 5.24
N SER A 370 5.49 -36.08 5.14
CA SER A 370 6.85 -36.29 5.67
C SER A 370 7.86 -35.42 4.90
N PRO A 371 8.77 -34.73 5.59
CA PRO A 371 9.81 -33.92 4.95
C PRO A 371 10.77 -34.78 4.12
N SER A 372 11.30 -34.19 3.05
CA SER A 372 12.28 -34.83 2.17
C SER A 372 13.55 -35.26 2.94
N PRO A 373 14.17 -36.40 2.60
CA PRO A 373 15.52 -36.75 3.06
C PRO A 373 16.65 -35.84 2.51
N SER A 374 16.36 -34.91 1.59
CA SER A 374 17.36 -34.09 0.89
C SER A 374 17.84 -32.84 1.65
N GLY A 375 17.28 -32.53 2.83
CA GLY A 375 17.67 -31.35 3.62
C GLY A 375 17.33 -29.98 2.98
N MET A 376 16.71 -29.95 1.79
CA MET A 376 16.26 -28.74 1.08
C MET A 376 14.73 -28.62 1.06
N SER A 377 14.04 -29.02 2.12
CA SER A 377 12.56 -28.99 2.15
C SER A 377 12.03 -27.57 1.88
N GLY A 378 11.24 -27.42 0.83
CA GLY A 378 10.70 -26.16 0.35
C GLY A 378 11.72 -25.23 -0.33
N GLY A 379 12.96 -25.65 -0.56
CA GLY A 379 14.02 -24.80 -1.14
C GLY A 379 14.10 -24.88 -2.67
N ILE A 380 14.50 -23.77 -3.30
CA ILE A 380 14.86 -23.70 -4.72
C ILE A 380 16.31 -23.22 -4.82
N GLN A 381 17.14 -23.96 -5.53
CA GLN A 381 18.52 -23.59 -5.82
C GLN A 381 18.82 -23.76 -7.31
N LEU A 382 19.19 -22.65 -7.94
CA LEU A 382 19.49 -22.57 -9.37
C LEU A 382 20.93 -22.10 -9.55
N GLY A 383 21.74 -22.93 -10.21
CA GLY A 383 23.08 -22.57 -10.63
C GLY A 383 23.05 -21.63 -11.84
N ASN A 384 24.20 -21.01 -12.13
CA ASN A 384 24.37 -19.96 -13.16
C ASN A 384 23.76 -20.27 -14.54
N ASN A 385 23.79 -21.54 -14.96
CA ASN A 385 23.34 -21.97 -16.28
C ASN A 385 22.03 -22.78 -16.23
N ALA A 386 21.47 -22.98 -15.04
CA ALA A 386 20.16 -23.61 -14.90
C ALA A 386 19.07 -22.56 -15.09
N GLN A 387 17.89 -22.97 -15.53
CA GLN A 387 16.79 -22.04 -15.79
C GLN A 387 15.46 -22.60 -15.32
N ILE A 388 14.63 -21.80 -14.66
CA ILE A 388 13.18 -22.01 -14.57
C ILE A 388 12.51 -20.87 -15.31
N CYS A 389 11.63 -21.15 -16.27
CA CYS A 389 10.83 -20.09 -16.88
C CYS A 389 9.47 -20.55 -17.43
N GLY A 390 8.56 -19.59 -17.55
CA GLY A 390 7.29 -19.75 -18.25
C GLY A 390 7.49 -19.78 -19.77
N VAL A 391 6.76 -20.64 -20.46
CA VAL A 391 6.80 -20.79 -21.93
C VAL A 391 5.40 -20.82 -22.52
N ASN A 392 5.30 -20.56 -23.83
CA ASN A 392 4.05 -20.71 -24.56
C ASN A 392 3.83 -22.17 -24.98
N THR A 393 2.57 -22.58 -25.03
CA THR A 393 2.19 -23.95 -25.40
C THR A 393 2.74 -24.29 -26.79
N GLY A 394 3.54 -25.35 -26.89
CA GLY A 394 4.11 -25.82 -28.16
C GLY A 394 5.18 -24.93 -28.81
N SER A 395 5.74 -23.94 -28.10
CA SER A 395 6.79 -23.04 -28.63
C SER A 395 8.21 -23.64 -28.64
N ASP A 396 9.17 -22.95 -29.27
CA ASP A 396 10.57 -23.38 -29.48
C ASP A 396 11.47 -23.23 -28.23
N ASP A 397 10.99 -23.65 -27.06
CA ASP A 397 11.77 -23.68 -25.81
C ASP A 397 12.19 -22.28 -25.28
N SER A 398 11.71 -21.19 -25.87
CA SER A 398 12.01 -19.82 -25.43
C SER A 398 11.09 -19.37 -24.29
N CYS A 399 11.66 -18.71 -23.26
CA CYS A 399 10.86 -18.12 -22.20
C CYS A 399 9.94 -17.01 -22.75
N ASN A 400 8.68 -16.99 -22.30
CA ASN A 400 7.68 -16.05 -22.82
C ASN A 400 7.78 -14.62 -22.25
N ASN A 401 8.72 -14.39 -21.32
CA ASN A 401 9.00 -13.10 -20.68
C ASN A 401 7.82 -12.45 -19.94
N ARG A 402 6.84 -13.25 -19.49
CA ARG A 402 5.66 -12.80 -18.75
C ARG A 402 5.81 -13.12 -17.24
N PRO A 403 6.52 -12.29 -16.47
CA PRO A 403 6.84 -12.60 -15.07
C PRO A 403 5.60 -12.70 -14.18
N GLU A 404 4.53 -11.98 -14.52
CA GLU A 404 3.26 -11.98 -13.79
C GLU A 404 2.53 -13.34 -13.82
N ARG A 405 2.88 -14.20 -14.78
CA ARG A 405 2.28 -15.54 -14.97
C ARG A 405 3.05 -16.68 -14.32
N LEU A 406 4.27 -16.44 -13.82
CA LEU A 406 5.04 -17.42 -13.07
C LEU A 406 5.38 -16.84 -11.70
N VAL A 407 4.64 -17.28 -10.69
CA VAL A 407 4.80 -16.81 -9.31
C VAL A 407 5.49 -17.90 -8.48
N ILE A 408 6.52 -17.53 -7.72
CA ILE A 408 7.14 -18.40 -6.71
C ILE A 408 6.75 -17.86 -5.34
N THR A 409 6.14 -18.69 -4.50
CA THR A 409 5.65 -18.27 -3.19
C THR A 409 5.90 -19.26 -2.06
N ALA A 410 5.96 -18.75 -0.83
CA ALA A 410 6.08 -19.53 0.40
C ALA A 410 5.22 -18.91 1.51
N SER A 411 4.12 -19.57 1.88
CA SER A 411 3.21 -19.14 2.96
C SER A 411 3.71 -19.52 4.35
N SER A 412 4.49 -20.60 4.42
CA SER A 412 5.07 -21.20 5.61
C SER A 412 6.59 -21.13 5.57
N GLY A 413 7.21 -21.37 6.72
CA GLY A 413 8.65 -21.31 6.88
C GLY A 413 9.08 -20.48 8.09
N ASP A 414 10.38 -20.35 8.21
CA ASP A 414 11.05 -19.60 9.27
C ASP A 414 11.23 -18.17 8.77
N SER A 415 10.50 -17.21 9.33
CA SER A 415 10.62 -15.75 9.08
C SER A 415 12.05 -15.26 9.43
N PRO A 416 13.01 -15.28 8.48
CA PRO A 416 14.42 -15.19 8.83
C PRO A 416 14.81 -13.75 9.11
N GLN A 417 15.43 -13.51 10.27
CA GLN A 417 15.79 -12.15 10.71
C GLN A 417 17.10 -11.63 10.09
N ASN A 418 17.74 -12.42 9.24
CA ASN A 418 19.04 -12.15 8.64
C ASN A 418 19.30 -13.09 7.45
N CYS A 419 20.48 -12.99 6.85
CA CYS A 419 20.93 -13.86 5.75
C CYS A 419 21.45 -15.24 6.19
N GLN A 420 21.08 -15.73 7.36
CA GLN A 420 21.44 -17.09 7.76
C GLN A 420 20.61 -18.13 6.98
N PRO A 421 21.15 -19.35 6.79
CA PRO A 421 20.39 -20.44 6.19
C PRO A 421 19.08 -20.71 6.93
N SER A 422 17.97 -20.70 6.20
CA SER A 422 16.61 -20.99 6.66
C SER A 422 15.97 -22.07 5.79
N GLN A 423 14.78 -22.55 6.15
CA GLN A 423 13.93 -23.25 5.20
C GLN A 423 13.35 -22.25 4.17
N GLN A 424 12.81 -22.75 3.05
CA GLN A 424 12.17 -21.93 1.99
C GLN A 424 13.07 -20.82 1.42
N GLN A 425 14.28 -21.19 1.04
CA GLN A 425 15.21 -20.27 0.37
C GLN A 425 15.13 -20.39 -1.15
N LEU A 426 15.11 -19.25 -1.82
CA LEU A 426 15.33 -19.13 -3.27
C LEU A 426 16.76 -18.65 -3.51
N LYS A 427 17.62 -19.57 -3.95
CA LYS A 427 19.01 -19.30 -4.33
C LYS A 427 19.12 -19.19 -5.85
N ILE A 428 19.54 -18.03 -6.33
CA ILE A 428 19.60 -17.71 -7.77
C ILE A 428 20.93 -17.08 -8.16
N GLN A 429 21.32 -17.28 -9.42
CA GLN A 429 22.53 -16.74 -10.01
C GLN A 429 22.36 -16.61 -11.52
N GLY A 430 22.99 -15.60 -12.12
CA GLY A 430 22.97 -15.40 -13.56
C GLY A 430 21.57 -15.05 -14.05
N VAL A 431 21.12 -15.70 -15.12
CA VAL A 431 19.78 -15.52 -15.69
C VAL A 431 18.92 -16.77 -15.42
N SER A 432 19.06 -17.34 -14.22
CA SER A 432 18.43 -18.60 -13.86
C SER A 432 16.91 -18.51 -13.65
N LEU A 433 16.43 -17.30 -13.34
CA LEU A 433 15.03 -16.98 -13.24
C LEU A 433 14.78 -15.74 -14.13
N PRO A 434 14.70 -15.88 -15.46
CA PRO A 434 14.66 -14.76 -16.38
C PRO A 434 13.41 -13.88 -16.21
N SER A 435 12.27 -14.49 -15.88
CA SER A 435 10.99 -13.80 -15.74
C SER A 435 10.09 -14.52 -14.77
N ALA A 436 9.90 -13.94 -13.58
CA ALA A 436 9.00 -14.46 -12.55
C ALA A 436 8.71 -13.37 -11.49
N MET A 437 7.59 -13.51 -10.81
CA MET A 437 7.34 -12.81 -9.55
C MET A 437 7.71 -13.71 -8.37
N VAL A 438 8.41 -13.15 -7.40
CA VAL A 438 8.82 -13.85 -6.17
C VAL A 438 8.09 -13.20 -4.99
N SER A 439 7.31 -14.00 -4.25
CA SER A 439 6.58 -13.55 -3.06
C SER A 439 6.75 -14.55 -1.92
N LEU A 440 7.79 -14.34 -1.10
CA LEU A 440 8.21 -15.19 0.00
C LEU A 440 7.97 -14.50 1.35
N PRO A 441 6.71 -14.30 1.80
CA PRO A 441 6.41 -13.63 3.07
C PRO A 441 7.03 -14.32 4.30
N ARG A 442 7.36 -15.61 4.19
CA ARG A 442 8.07 -16.41 5.20
C ARG A 442 9.32 -17.12 4.66
N GLY A 443 9.96 -16.57 3.64
CA GLY A 443 11.17 -17.15 3.04
C GLY A 443 12.21 -16.09 2.70
N SER A 444 13.34 -16.55 2.16
CA SER A 444 14.48 -15.71 1.84
C SER A 444 14.92 -15.85 0.38
N VAL A 445 15.39 -14.75 -0.21
CA VAL A 445 16.05 -14.74 -1.51
C VAL A 445 17.55 -14.53 -1.30
N HIS A 446 18.37 -15.40 -1.88
CA HIS A 446 19.82 -15.32 -1.81
C HIS A 446 20.42 -15.31 -3.21
N LEU A 447 21.26 -14.31 -3.47
CA LEU A 447 22.10 -14.33 -4.67
C LEU A 447 23.34 -15.17 -4.36
N THR A 448 23.66 -16.11 -5.26
CA THR A 448 24.91 -16.89 -5.21
C THR A 448 25.89 -16.49 -6.32
N GLY A 449 25.53 -15.47 -7.08
CA GLY A 449 26.32 -14.78 -8.09
C GLY A 449 25.51 -13.63 -8.69
N ASP A 450 26.12 -12.81 -9.53
CA ASP A 450 25.43 -11.68 -10.18
C ASP A 450 24.21 -12.18 -10.94
N THR A 451 23.07 -11.51 -10.74
CA THR A 451 21.75 -12.03 -11.11
C THR A 451 20.96 -11.00 -11.89
N GLN A 452 20.28 -11.46 -12.94
CA GLN A 452 19.31 -10.68 -13.70
C GLN A 452 17.94 -11.34 -13.62
N LEU A 453 16.94 -10.55 -13.24
CA LEU A 453 15.55 -10.97 -13.14
C LEU A 453 14.65 -9.89 -13.77
N ARG A 454 13.67 -10.31 -14.57
CA ARG A 454 12.50 -9.48 -14.89
C ARG A 454 11.37 -9.88 -13.97
N GLY A 455 10.79 -8.93 -13.24
CA GLY A 455 9.78 -9.27 -12.25
C GLY A 455 9.81 -8.38 -11.02
N MET A 456 9.32 -8.93 -9.91
CA MET A 456 9.29 -8.30 -8.60
C MET A 456 9.73 -9.32 -7.54
N ILE A 457 10.38 -8.83 -6.48
CA ILE A 457 10.82 -9.65 -5.35
C ILE A 457 10.24 -9.08 -4.06
N TRP A 458 9.32 -9.81 -3.46
CA TRP A 458 8.80 -9.56 -2.13
C TRP A 458 9.23 -10.73 -1.25
N SER A 459 10.01 -10.49 -0.22
CA SER A 459 10.60 -11.57 0.57
C SER A 459 10.78 -11.14 2.01
N HIS A 460 10.72 -12.08 2.95
CA HIS A 460 11.00 -11.76 4.35
C HIS A 460 12.44 -11.24 4.52
N ALA A 461 13.39 -11.95 3.89
CA ALA A 461 14.79 -11.50 3.79
C ALA A 461 15.27 -11.54 2.34
N PHE A 462 15.97 -10.49 1.92
CA PHE A 462 16.70 -10.45 0.66
C PHE A 462 18.19 -10.30 0.94
N CYS A 463 19.00 -11.15 0.30
CA CYS A 463 20.41 -11.32 0.59
C CYS A 463 21.25 -11.32 -0.68
N ALA A 464 21.83 -10.16 -1.00
CA ALA A 464 22.74 -10.00 -2.13
C ALA A 464 24.05 -10.77 -1.93
N ASN A 465 24.52 -10.94 -0.69
CA ASN A 465 25.79 -11.62 -0.38
C ASN A 465 26.99 -11.07 -1.18
N GLY A 466 26.98 -9.76 -1.46
CA GLY A 466 28.01 -9.09 -2.25
C GLY A 466 27.88 -9.23 -3.78
N HIS A 467 26.80 -9.81 -4.28
CA HIS A 467 26.53 -9.96 -5.72
C HIS A 467 25.58 -8.90 -6.26
N GLN A 468 25.69 -8.61 -7.56
CA GLN A 468 24.83 -7.63 -8.22
C GLN A 468 23.44 -8.17 -8.51
N LEU A 469 22.40 -7.41 -8.16
CA LEU A 469 21.04 -7.61 -8.68
C LEU A 469 20.74 -6.61 -9.80
N LYS A 470 20.32 -7.10 -10.97
CA LYS A 470 19.65 -6.28 -11.99
C LYS A 470 18.19 -6.70 -12.10
N LEU A 471 17.28 -5.88 -11.59
CA LEU A 471 15.84 -6.11 -11.60
C LEU A 471 15.17 -5.25 -12.68
N THR A 472 14.55 -5.87 -13.67
CA THR A 472 13.80 -5.18 -14.73
C THR A 472 12.30 -5.21 -14.42
N THR A 473 11.66 -4.03 -14.41
CA THR A 473 10.28 -3.84 -13.90
C THR A 473 9.27 -3.45 -14.98
N THR A 474 9.68 -3.56 -16.23
CA THR A 474 8.84 -3.39 -17.42
C THR A 474 8.73 -4.70 -18.18
N ASP A 475 7.72 -4.82 -19.02
CA ASP A 475 7.55 -5.97 -19.93
C ASP A 475 8.26 -5.71 -21.28
N ILE A 476 8.54 -6.76 -22.05
CA ILE A 476 9.12 -6.65 -23.39
C ILE A 476 8.01 -6.39 -24.40
N GLY A 477 8.03 -5.22 -25.05
CA GLY A 477 7.04 -4.86 -26.08
C GLY A 477 5.75 -4.25 -25.53
N SER A 478 5.71 -3.99 -24.23
CA SER A 478 4.63 -3.29 -23.53
C SER A 478 5.23 -2.08 -22.80
N ASN A 479 4.53 -0.94 -22.83
CA ASN A 479 4.87 0.23 -22.02
C ASN A 479 4.24 0.16 -20.62
N GLN A 480 3.54 -0.92 -20.27
CA GLN A 480 2.87 -1.06 -18.97
C GLN A 480 3.84 -1.58 -17.90
N HIS A 481 3.72 -1.03 -16.70
CA HIS A 481 4.44 -1.48 -15.52
C HIS A 481 3.98 -2.86 -15.04
N LEU A 482 4.92 -3.69 -14.57
CA LEU A 482 4.63 -5.08 -14.16
C LEU A 482 3.59 -5.19 -13.04
N SER A 483 3.54 -4.24 -12.11
CA SER A 483 2.55 -4.27 -11.01
C SER A 483 1.12 -4.07 -11.51
N MET A 484 0.94 -3.28 -12.59
CA MET A 484 -0.37 -3.09 -13.20
C MET A 484 -0.83 -4.36 -13.91
N GLN A 485 0.05 -4.98 -14.72
CA GLN A 485 -0.24 -6.24 -15.39
C GLN A 485 -0.54 -7.36 -14.39
N ALA A 486 0.25 -7.46 -13.31
CA ALA A 486 0.00 -8.42 -12.24
C ALA A 486 -1.32 -8.13 -11.51
N GLY A 487 -1.62 -6.87 -11.21
CA GLY A 487 -2.87 -6.49 -10.54
C GLY A 487 -4.12 -6.78 -11.37
N GLU A 488 -4.05 -6.63 -12.68
CA GLU A 488 -5.11 -7.01 -13.61
C GLU A 488 -5.24 -8.54 -13.71
N LEU A 489 -4.13 -9.26 -13.91
CA LEU A 489 -4.13 -10.72 -14.04
C LEU A 489 -4.63 -11.41 -12.78
N TRP A 490 -4.21 -10.94 -11.60
CA TRP A 490 -4.52 -11.54 -10.29
C TRP A 490 -5.70 -10.89 -9.58
N GLU A 491 -6.43 -10.00 -10.25
CA GLU A 491 -7.62 -9.32 -9.74
C GLU A 491 -7.41 -8.68 -8.35
N TRP A 492 -6.25 -8.08 -8.11
CA TRP A 492 -5.87 -7.54 -6.79
C TRP A 492 -6.87 -6.55 -6.20
N LYS A 493 -7.54 -5.77 -7.04
CA LYS A 493 -8.59 -4.85 -6.60
C LYS A 493 -9.81 -5.59 -6.02
N ASN A 494 -10.15 -6.76 -6.56
CA ASN A 494 -11.28 -7.57 -6.10
C ASN A 494 -10.97 -8.23 -4.75
N SER A 495 -9.69 -8.49 -4.44
CA SER A 495 -9.25 -8.99 -3.13
C SER A 495 -8.99 -7.89 -2.10
N GLY A 496 -9.25 -6.61 -2.45
CA GLY A 496 -9.01 -5.47 -1.58
C GLY A 496 -7.54 -5.09 -1.43
N PHE A 497 -6.65 -5.64 -2.26
CA PHE A 497 -5.23 -5.29 -2.26
C PHE A 497 -5.00 -3.99 -3.06
N THR A 498 -4.62 -2.93 -2.34
CA THR A 498 -4.38 -1.59 -2.91
C THR A 498 -2.93 -1.34 -3.31
N GLY A 499 -2.10 -2.38 -3.23
CA GLY A 499 -0.69 -2.38 -3.60
C GLY A 499 0.26 -2.43 -2.41
N ILE A 500 1.53 -2.70 -2.71
CA ILE A 500 2.65 -2.59 -1.78
C ILE A 500 3.63 -1.59 -2.38
N GLY A 501 3.90 -0.51 -1.65
CA GLY A 501 4.62 0.63 -2.19
C GLY A 501 4.49 1.84 -1.28
N ARG A 502 4.95 3.00 -1.75
CA ARG A 502 4.60 4.29 -1.16
C ARG A 502 3.12 4.57 -1.41
N THR A 503 2.35 4.81 -0.36
CA THR A 503 0.91 5.00 -0.46
C THR A 503 0.52 6.47 -0.48
N ILE A 504 -0.54 6.76 -1.22
CA ILE A 504 -1.24 8.04 -1.18
C ILE A 504 -2.57 7.81 -0.47
N ASN A 505 -2.76 8.50 0.64
CA ASN A 505 -4.00 8.44 1.42
C ASN A 505 -4.98 9.49 0.91
N ARG A 506 -6.23 9.09 0.74
CA ARG A 506 -7.32 9.99 0.34
C ARG A 506 -8.56 9.70 1.17
N GLY A 507 -9.25 10.77 1.58
CA GLY A 507 -10.58 10.68 2.16
C GLY A 507 -11.63 10.55 1.06
N ILE A 508 -12.34 9.43 1.03
CA ILE A 508 -13.49 9.18 0.17
C ILE A 508 -14.74 9.36 1.03
N LEU A 509 -15.77 10.00 0.49
CA LEU A 509 -17.05 10.13 1.19
C LEU A 509 -17.54 8.73 1.60
N GLY A 510 -17.65 8.52 2.91
CA GLY A 510 -18.11 7.26 3.48
C GLY A 510 -19.62 7.11 3.35
N THR A 511 -20.14 5.98 3.80
CA THR A 511 -21.59 5.71 3.87
C THR A 511 -22.24 6.23 5.16
N GLY A 512 -21.47 6.88 6.04
CA GLY A 512 -21.96 7.47 7.29
C GLY A 512 -22.94 8.63 7.04
N ILE A 513 -23.88 8.82 7.97
CA ILE A 513 -24.86 9.91 7.90
C ILE A 513 -24.22 11.18 8.48
N ASP A 514 -24.39 12.30 7.77
CA ASP A 514 -24.01 13.62 8.29
C ASP A 514 -24.87 13.97 9.51
N THR A 515 -24.23 14.29 10.64
CA THR A 515 -24.94 14.74 11.83
C THR A 515 -24.63 16.21 12.10
N PHE A 516 -25.70 17.00 12.26
CA PHE A 516 -25.60 18.42 12.59
C PHE A 516 -26.07 18.63 14.02
N ARG A 517 -25.20 19.21 14.86
CA ARG A 517 -25.55 19.65 16.21
C ARG A 517 -25.60 21.17 16.24
N GLN A 518 -26.78 21.68 16.55
CA GLN A 518 -27.11 23.11 16.61
C GLN A 518 -27.00 23.62 18.05
N TRP A 519 -26.65 24.89 18.25
CA TRP A 519 -26.45 25.50 19.58
C TRP A 519 -26.87 26.97 19.60
#